data_AF-A0AAE1AV99-F1
#
_entry.id   AF-A0AAE1AV99-F1
#
_cell.length_a   1.000
_cell.length_b   1.000
_cell.length_c   1.000
_cell.angle_alpha   90.00
_cell.angle_beta   90.00
_cell.angle_gamma   90.00
#
_symmetry.space_group_name_H-M   'P 1'
#
loop_
_entity.id
_entity.type
_entity.pdbx_description
1 polymer ?
#
loop_
_entity_poly.entity_id
_entity_poly.type
_entity_poly.pdbx_seq_one_letter_code
_entity_poly.pdbx_strand_id
1 'polypeptide(L)'
;MEKLPRIVPPMAMCKSLHVTNVHTFVLIVCLACLVLLLTFTFLKPPYFFSVKSFISETGRRDAVRLIPQRSPLSGEGAAATRLAEQTAPTQTAPELPQKTTLDITSSAERKAARHTQTCVHPKLVVSDPAMLKYVKKPPIPTCTKEEWLEVRNGTVHFSSEALNKHKNFTCDYIPLKRESESKFSFEKPIRNIPDGFQMVSDFFKGVCSDGNGTNNSVVYSGVHYSEERSGRSRHADPLLSGFEGLSIAILGFDSMSRMSWLRRLKKTREYFHDVMNGIELKSHNIVGDGTTAVILPMLTGHFEWELPECRKNHKMATSLDKFPWIWRDFARVGYLTSWANADPYQAAFNWRMLGFNDPPTDFYPRPYYQAVRDPRKIAAGDCDEGQTTSRRWLNYFRDIFFMYPQQRKFLFHFITDFSHDD
;
A
#
# COMPACT_ATOMS: atom_id res chain seq x y z
N MET A 1 5.40 46.63 9.50
CA MET A 1 5.22 46.20 8.10
C MET A 1 6.51 45.54 7.65
N GLU A 2 6.51 44.25 7.36
CA GLU A 2 7.66 43.54 6.77
C GLU A 2 7.19 42.81 5.52
N LYS A 3 8.07 42.74 4.50
CA LYS A 3 7.74 42.18 3.19
C LYS A 3 8.30 40.77 3.09
N LEU A 4 7.44 39.77 2.90
CA LEU A 4 7.88 38.43 2.51
C LEU A 4 8.58 38.50 1.14
N PRO A 5 9.63 37.68 0.91
CA PRO A 5 10.22 37.53 -0.42
C PRO A 5 9.23 36.85 -1.37
N ARG A 6 9.34 37.16 -2.66
CA ARG A 6 8.41 36.68 -3.71
C ARG A 6 8.61 35.18 -3.98
N ILE A 7 7.51 34.42 -3.95
CA ILE A 7 7.46 33.09 -4.56
C ILE A 7 7.56 33.26 -6.09
N VAL A 8 8.47 32.54 -6.73
CA VAL A 8 8.59 32.46 -8.19
C VAL A 8 7.61 31.39 -8.70
N PRO A 9 6.77 31.67 -9.71
CA PRO A 9 5.83 30.68 -10.22
C PRO A 9 6.56 29.57 -11.00
N PRO A 10 6.06 28.32 -10.97
CA PRO A 10 6.57 27.27 -11.86
C PRO A 10 6.24 27.63 -13.32
N MET A 11 7.25 27.56 -14.20
CA MET A 11 7.03 27.73 -15.64
C MET A 11 6.21 26.56 -16.19
N ALA A 12 5.10 26.87 -16.85
CA ALA A 12 4.33 25.89 -17.61
C ALA A 12 4.98 25.63 -18.98
N MET A 13 5.27 24.37 -19.28
CA MET A 13 5.36 23.87 -20.66
C MET A 13 4.67 22.50 -20.77
N CYS A 14 3.34 22.53 -20.81
CA CYS A 14 2.58 21.42 -21.37
C CYS A 14 2.52 21.59 -22.89
N LYS A 15 3.02 20.62 -23.65
CA LYS A 15 2.65 20.46 -25.07
C LYS A 15 1.60 19.35 -25.15
N SER A 16 0.47 19.69 -25.77
CA SER A 16 -0.71 18.82 -25.85
C SER A 16 -0.38 17.45 -26.47
N LEU A 17 -0.91 16.40 -25.87
CA LEU A 17 -1.01 15.08 -26.48
C LEU A 17 -2.48 14.67 -26.49
N HIS A 18 -3.15 14.80 -27.64
CA HIS A 18 -4.49 14.24 -27.80
C HIS A 18 -4.40 12.71 -27.89
N VAL A 19 -4.89 12.03 -26.84
CA VAL A 19 -5.12 10.58 -26.84
C VAL A 19 -6.62 10.35 -26.72
N THR A 20 -7.23 9.79 -27.76
CA THR A 20 -8.66 9.47 -27.81
C THR A 20 -8.91 8.02 -27.40
N ASN A 21 -9.88 7.82 -26.51
CA ASN A 21 -10.31 6.56 -25.87
C ASN A 21 -9.38 6.02 -24.77
N VAL A 22 -9.99 5.39 -23.75
CA VAL A 22 -9.44 5.24 -22.39
C VAL A 22 -9.71 3.84 -21.83
N HIS A 23 -8.67 3.08 -21.45
CA HIS A 23 -8.79 1.80 -20.72
C HIS A 23 -7.49 1.48 -19.94
N THR A 24 -7.16 2.33 -18.96
CA THR A 24 -5.79 2.47 -18.44
C THR A 24 -5.76 2.22 -16.91
N PHE A 25 -4.78 1.45 -16.41
CA PHE A 25 -4.73 0.95 -15.03
C PHE A 25 -3.28 0.96 -14.45
N VAL A 26 -3.13 1.18 -13.14
CA VAL A 26 -1.91 0.91 -12.34
C VAL A 26 -2.13 -0.37 -11.53
N LEU A 27 -1.10 -1.21 -11.43
CA LEU A 27 -0.99 -2.22 -10.37
C LEU A 27 0.18 -1.87 -9.45
N ILE A 28 -0.02 -2.07 -8.15
CA ILE A 28 0.94 -1.92 -7.06
C ILE A 28 0.90 -3.20 -6.20
N VAL A 29 2.00 -3.52 -5.51
CA VAL A 29 2.16 -4.75 -4.73
C VAL A 29 2.99 -4.47 -3.47
N CYS A 30 2.43 -3.88 -2.39
CA CYS A 30 3.16 -3.48 -1.16
C CYS A 30 3.74 -4.64 -0.32
N LEU A 31 4.66 -5.42 -0.91
CA LEU A 31 5.54 -6.39 -0.26
C LEU A 31 6.57 -5.67 0.63
N ALA A 32 6.10 -5.06 1.72
CA ALA A 32 6.83 -4.23 2.69
C ALA A 32 7.62 -3.01 2.14
N CYS A 33 7.84 -2.91 0.82
CA CYS A 33 8.82 -2.02 0.20
C CYS A 33 8.44 -1.53 -1.22
N LEU A 34 7.15 -1.38 -1.57
CA LEU A 34 6.77 -1.21 -2.99
C LEU A 34 5.49 -0.38 -3.19
N VAL A 35 5.65 0.86 -3.66
CA VAL A 35 4.62 1.65 -4.36
C VAL A 35 4.99 1.70 -5.85
N LEU A 36 4.02 1.71 -6.76
CA LEU A 36 4.24 1.53 -8.20
C LEU A 36 3.28 2.40 -9.04
N LEU A 37 3.62 2.60 -10.31
CA LEU A 37 2.86 3.42 -11.28
C LEU A 37 3.09 2.86 -12.68
N LEU A 38 2.00 2.49 -13.38
CA LEU A 38 1.98 1.92 -14.73
C LEU A 38 0.73 2.41 -15.49
N THR A 39 0.76 2.35 -16.81
CA THR A 39 -0.35 2.64 -17.72
C THR A 39 -0.57 1.44 -18.67
N PHE A 40 -1.82 1.19 -19.06
CA PHE A 40 -2.20 0.10 -19.97
C PHE A 40 -3.26 0.58 -20.97
N THR A 41 -3.60 -0.23 -21.97
CA THR A 41 -4.78 0.01 -22.83
C THR A 41 -5.35 -1.32 -23.30
N PHE A 42 -6.60 -1.64 -22.94
CA PHE A 42 -7.27 -2.84 -23.41
C PHE A 42 -8.00 -2.60 -24.73
N LEU A 43 -7.55 -3.29 -25.77
CA LEU A 43 -8.30 -3.54 -27.00
C LEU A 43 -8.62 -5.05 -27.08
N LYS A 44 -9.69 -5.41 -27.80
CA LYS A 44 -10.25 -6.77 -27.81
C LYS A 44 -9.29 -7.81 -28.43
N PRO A 45 -9.40 -9.11 -28.07
CA PRO A 45 -8.57 -10.19 -28.62
C PRO A 45 -8.69 -10.32 -30.16
N PRO A 46 -7.71 -10.96 -30.84
CA PRO A 46 -6.63 -11.79 -30.30
C PRO A 46 -5.27 -11.07 -30.09
N TYR A 47 -4.32 -11.79 -29.49
CA TYR A 47 -3.04 -11.27 -28.99
C TYR A 47 -2.10 -10.71 -30.07
N PHE A 48 -1.72 -9.44 -29.95
CA PHE A 48 -0.35 -8.95 -30.17
C PHE A 48 -0.14 -7.69 -29.30
N PHE A 49 1.00 -7.58 -28.63
CA PHE A 49 1.32 -6.43 -27.76
C PHE A 49 2.31 -5.48 -28.44
N SER A 50 2.12 -4.17 -28.23
CA SER A 50 3.09 -3.15 -28.61
C SER A 50 3.34 -2.24 -27.42
N VAL A 51 4.55 -2.28 -26.86
CA VAL A 51 4.97 -1.41 -25.76
C VAL A 51 5.66 -0.19 -26.35
N LYS A 52 5.07 1.00 -26.15
CA LYS A 52 5.81 2.26 -26.27
C LYS A 52 6.43 2.57 -24.92
N SER A 53 7.75 2.44 -24.81
CA SER A 53 8.49 3.02 -23.71
C SER A 53 8.59 4.54 -23.88
N PHE A 54 8.75 5.27 -22.77
CA PHE A 54 9.27 6.62 -22.80
C PHE A 54 10.37 6.72 -21.74
N ILE A 55 11.57 7.15 -22.17
CA ILE A 55 12.73 7.35 -21.31
C ILE A 55 13.14 8.82 -21.46
N SER A 56 13.27 9.52 -20.35
CA SER A 56 13.84 10.88 -20.29
C SER A 56 15.14 10.87 -19.50
N GLU A 57 16.13 10.10 -19.97
CA GLU A 57 17.52 10.28 -19.53
C GLU A 57 18.08 11.58 -20.10
N THR A 58 18.24 12.61 -19.24
CA THR A 58 19.08 13.77 -19.55
C THR A 58 20.43 13.67 -18.86
N GLY A 59 21.06 12.49 -18.97
CA GLY A 59 22.43 12.23 -18.54
C GLY A 59 23.44 12.55 -19.64
N ARG A 60 23.64 13.84 -19.99
CA ARG A 60 24.58 14.23 -21.04
C ARG A 60 25.81 14.92 -20.48
N ARG A 61 26.95 14.22 -20.53
CA ARG A 61 28.29 14.83 -20.42
C ARG A 61 28.66 15.39 -21.78
N ASP A 62 28.84 16.70 -21.90
CA ASP A 62 29.53 17.32 -23.03
C ASP A 62 30.62 18.25 -22.48
N ALA A 63 31.82 18.18 -23.05
CA ALA A 63 32.97 18.98 -22.63
C ALA A 63 33.07 20.25 -23.49
N VAL A 64 33.39 21.38 -22.87
CA VAL A 64 33.50 22.68 -23.56
C VAL A 64 34.90 23.27 -23.38
N ARG A 65 35.50 23.72 -24.50
CA ARG A 65 36.79 24.42 -24.53
C ARG A 65 36.62 25.94 -24.36
N LEU A 66 37.55 26.51 -23.60
CA LEU A 66 38.32 27.76 -23.83
C LEU A 66 38.31 28.26 -25.31
N ILE A 67 38.41 29.54 -25.70
CA ILE A 67 38.68 30.85 -25.04
C ILE A 67 38.44 31.95 -26.13
N PRO A 68 38.25 33.27 -25.87
CA PRO A 68 37.65 34.05 -24.75
C PRO A 68 36.56 35.04 -25.30
N GLN A 69 36.23 36.15 -24.59
CA GLN A 69 36.19 37.55 -25.13
C GLN A 69 35.78 38.63 -24.08
N ARG A 70 36.68 39.62 -23.91
CA ARG A 70 36.56 41.05 -23.53
C ARG A 70 35.55 41.64 -22.50
N SER A 71 36.11 42.50 -21.64
CA SER A 71 35.45 43.55 -20.83
C SER A 71 35.21 44.86 -21.62
N PRO A 72 34.44 45.84 -21.07
CA PRO A 72 35.04 47.07 -20.50
C PRO A 72 34.41 47.49 -19.13
N LEU A 73 35.18 47.86 -18.10
CA LEU A 73 35.72 49.21 -17.73
C LEU A 73 34.76 50.19 -17.02
N SER A 74 34.81 50.23 -15.67
CA SER A 74 34.68 51.40 -14.76
C SER A 74 34.71 50.91 -13.30
N GLY A 75 35.31 51.55 -12.29
CA GLY A 75 36.18 52.74 -12.27
C GLY A 75 36.14 53.42 -10.89
N GLU A 76 37.26 53.40 -10.14
CA GLU A 76 37.53 54.20 -8.91
C GLU A 76 36.62 53.93 -7.66
N GLY A 77 37.02 54.21 -6.41
CA GLY A 77 38.36 54.54 -5.88
C GLY A 77 38.33 55.08 -4.42
N ALA A 78 39.22 54.60 -3.54
CA ALA A 78 39.55 55.15 -2.20
C ALA A 78 38.39 55.21 -1.15
N ALA A 79 38.59 55.46 0.16
CA ALA A 79 39.78 55.54 1.04
C ALA A 79 39.44 54.99 2.45
N ALA A 80 40.44 54.84 3.33
CA ALA A 80 40.28 54.37 4.71
C ALA A 80 40.51 55.47 5.77
N THR A 81 40.02 55.28 6.99
CA THR A 81 40.46 56.03 8.18
C THR A 81 40.47 55.12 9.42
N ARG A 82 41.47 55.28 10.29
CA ARG A 82 41.60 54.61 11.61
C ARG A 82 41.64 55.66 12.73
N LEU A 83 41.23 55.27 13.93
CA LEU A 83 41.58 55.78 15.28
C LEU A 83 41.03 54.69 16.25
N ALA A 84 41.69 54.15 17.30
CA ALA A 84 42.76 54.58 18.21
C ALA A 84 42.30 55.69 19.20
N GLU A 85 42.52 55.62 20.52
CA GLU A 85 43.33 54.68 21.36
C GLU A 85 42.94 54.78 22.87
N GLN A 86 43.72 54.14 23.77
CA GLN A 86 43.92 54.42 25.23
C GLN A 86 42.79 53.99 26.22
N THR A 87 42.95 53.10 27.25
CA THR A 87 43.84 52.96 28.45
C THR A 87 43.42 53.79 29.67
N ALA A 88 43.46 53.38 30.96
CA ALA A 88 43.72 52.12 31.73
C ALA A 88 43.30 52.41 33.23
N PRO A 89 43.84 51.86 34.35
CA PRO A 89 44.69 50.68 34.65
C PRO A 89 44.28 49.84 35.91
N THR A 90 45.17 48.89 36.33
CA THR A 90 45.24 48.17 37.64
C THR A 90 44.07 47.20 37.98
N GLN A 91 44.21 46.11 38.76
CA GLN A 91 45.32 45.27 39.31
C GLN A 91 44.71 43.85 39.60
N THR A 92 45.35 42.76 40.07
CA THR A 92 46.67 42.49 40.70
C THR A 92 47.25 41.13 40.22
N ALA A 93 48.20 40.51 40.95
CA ALA A 93 48.92 39.26 40.61
C ALA A 93 49.43 38.57 41.94
N PRO A 94 50.02 37.34 42.00
CA PRO A 94 50.82 36.64 40.97
C PRO A 94 50.54 35.12 40.74
N GLU A 95 51.33 34.51 39.83
CA GLU A 95 51.22 33.14 39.28
C GLU A 95 52.12 32.09 40.01
N LEU A 96 52.09 30.79 39.70
CA LEU A 96 52.81 30.08 38.61
C LEU A 96 52.31 28.59 38.49
N PRO A 97 52.63 27.80 37.44
CA PRO A 97 52.98 28.16 36.07
C PRO A 97 52.29 27.33 34.94
N GLN A 98 51.98 28.01 33.83
CA GLN A 98 52.11 27.60 32.41
C GLN A 98 51.51 26.28 31.86
N LYS A 99 50.76 26.42 30.75
CA LYS A 99 50.39 25.34 29.82
C LYS A 99 50.30 25.85 28.37
N THR A 100 51.13 25.29 27.49
CA THR A 100 51.05 25.29 26.00
C THR A 100 50.94 26.63 25.26
N THR A 101 51.98 27.00 24.50
CA THR A 101 51.88 27.97 23.39
C THR A 101 51.36 27.30 22.12
N LEU A 102 50.57 28.00 21.32
CA LEU A 102 49.94 27.50 20.09
C LEU A 102 50.17 28.51 18.95
N ASP A 103 51.08 28.20 18.02
CA ASP A 103 51.38 29.10 16.89
C ASP A 103 50.30 29.05 15.80
N ILE A 104 49.86 30.23 15.35
CA ILE A 104 48.78 30.40 14.36
C ILE A 104 49.34 30.98 13.07
N THR A 105 50.04 30.17 12.27
CA THR A 105 50.39 30.50 10.87
C THR A 105 50.34 29.30 9.91
N SER A 106 49.15 29.00 9.39
CA SER A 106 48.99 28.57 7.99
C SER A 106 47.52 28.56 7.58
N SER A 107 47.16 29.39 6.59
CA SER A 107 45.84 29.40 5.97
C SER A 107 45.71 28.27 4.93
N ALA A 108 45.90 27.03 5.37
CA ALA A 108 45.57 25.86 4.57
C ALA A 108 44.04 25.70 4.53
N GLU A 109 43.46 25.62 3.33
CA GLU A 109 42.01 25.49 3.14
C GLU A 109 41.49 24.20 3.80
N ARG A 110 40.93 24.31 5.01
CA ARG A 110 40.17 23.21 5.65
C ARG A 110 38.82 23.08 4.95
N LYS A 111 38.87 22.59 3.72
CA LYS A 111 37.74 22.18 2.88
C LYS A 111 37.03 21.03 3.61
N ALA A 112 36.13 21.40 4.51
CA ALA A 112 35.47 20.48 5.43
C ALA A 112 34.84 19.33 4.63
N ALA A 113 35.42 18.13 4.79
CA ALA A 113 35.00 16.96 4.05
C ALA A 113 33.58 16.61 4.49
N ARG A 114 32.58 17.08 3.73
CA ARG A 114 31.19 16.64 3.86
C ARG A 114 31.20 15.11 3.79
N HIS A 115 31.06 14.47 4.94
CA HIS A 115 30.90 13.03 5.03
C HIS A 115 29.53 12.70 4.45
N THR A 116 29.48 12.51 3.14
CA THR A 116 28.34 11.92 2.45
C THR A 116 28.20 10.50 2.99
N GLN A 117 27.30 10.32 3.96
CA GLN A 117 27.03 9.04 4.59
C GLN A 117 26.36 8.12 3.56
N THR A 118 27.19 7.47 2.74
CA THR A 118 26.74 6.56 1.69
C THR A 118 26.12 5.34 2.34
N CYS A 119 24.82 5.14 2.14
CA CYS A 119 24.14 3.92 2.57
C CYS A 119 24.67 2.74 1.73
N VAL A 120 25.60 1.96 2.28
CA VAL A 120 26.15 0.77 1.62
C VAL A 120 25.17 -0.38 1.80
N HIS A 121 24.31 -0.62 0.79
CA HIS A 121 23.38 -1.73 0.82
C HIS A 121 24.11 -3.09 0.90
N PRO A 122 23.69 -4.03 1.77
CA PRO A 122 24.33 -5.33 1.90
C PRO A 122 24.11 -6.19 0.64
N LYS A 123 25.20 -6.74 0.10
CA LYS A 123 25.18 -7.66 -1.05
C LYS A 123 24.87 -9.09 -0.57
N LEU A 124 23.59 -9.36 -0.29
CA LEU A 124 23.13 -10.66 0.21
C LEU A 124 23.12 -11.74 -0.88
N VAL A 125 23.67 -12.92 -0.58
CA VAL A 125 23.64 -14.09 -1.47
C VAL A 125 22.28 -14.80 -1.34
N VAL A 126 21.62 -15.08 -2.48
CA VAL A 126 20.28 -15.70 -2.48
C VAL A 126 20.34 -17.13 -1.93
N SER A 127 21.35 -17.89 -2.33
CA SER A 127 21.62 -19.28 -1.97
C SER A 127 22.64 -19.44 -0.84
N ASP A 128 22.70 -18.49 0.10
CA ASP A 128 23.58 -18.56 1.26
C ASP A 128 23.30 -19.83 2.10
N PRO A 129 24.26 -20.76 2.26
CA PRO A 129 24.04 -22.01 3.01
C PRO A 129 23.61 -21.80 4.47
N ALA A 130 24.09 -20.73 5.12
CA ALA A 130 23.71 -20.41 6.50
C ALA A 130 22.24 -19.98 6.61
N MET A 131 21.67 -19.43 5.54
CA MET A 131 20.24 -19.09 5.45
C MET A 131 19.39 -20.23 4.90
N LEU A 132 19.88 -21.00 3.92
CA LEU A 132 19.09 -22.04 3.25
C LEU A 132 18.59 -23.14 4.21
N LYS A 133 19.33 -23.45 5.27
CA LYS A 133 18.90 -24.39 6.33
C LYS A 133 17.61 -23.97 7.07
N TYR A 134 17.22 -22.70 6.99
CA TYR A 134 15.95 -22.18 7.54
C TYR A 134 14.83 -22.07 6.48
N VAL A 135 15.15 -22.21 5.18
CA VAL A 135 14.17 -22.03 4.09
C VAL A 135 13.37 -23.32 3.89
N LYS A 136 12.37 -23.51 4.75
CA LYS A 136 11.38 -24.59 4.61
C LYS A 136 10.42 -24.29 3.46
N LYS A 137 9.77 -25.33 2.93
CA LYS A 137 8.59 -25.20 2.07
C LYS A 137 7.39 -25.79 2.82
N PRO A 138 6.39 -25.00 3.24
CA PRO A 138 5.20 -25.53 3.88
C PRO A 138 4.39 -26.41 2.89
N PRO A 139 3.60 -27.38 3.40
CA PRO A 139 2.62 -28.08 2.58
C PRO A 139 1.55 -27.11 2.08
N ILE A 140 0.97 -27.41 0.91
CA ILE A 140 -0.21 -26.69 0.43
C ILE A 140 -1.41 -27.21 1.24
N PRO A 141 -2.27 -26.33 1.80
CA PRO A 141 -3.43 -26.76 2.56
C PRO A 141 -4.48 -27.41 1.65
N THR A 142 -5.18 -28.42 2.17
CA THR A 142 -6.31 -29.07 1.50
C THR A 142 -7.58 -28.73 2.26
N CYS A 143 -8.35 -27.79 1.74
CA CYS A 143 -9.65 -27.42 2.31
C CYS A 143 -10.70 -28.47 1.91
N THR A 144 -11.30 -29.12 2.90
CA THR A 144 -12.20 -30.28 2.70
C THR A 144 -13.68 -29.96 2.91
N LYS A 145 -14.01 -28.75 3.41
CA LYS A 145 -15.39 -28.33 3.60
C LYS A 145 -16.04 -28.08 2.24
N GLU A 146 -17.15 -28.74 1.96
CA GLU A 146 -17.91 -28.53 0.73
C GLU A 146 -18.69 -27.20 0.77
N GLU A 147 -18.75 -26.50 -0.36
CA GLU A 147 -19.48 -25.24 -0.53
C GLU A 147 -20.65 -25.50 -1.50
N TRP A 148 -21.89 -25.47 -1.00
CA TRP A 148 -23.06 -25.75 -1.86
C TRP A 148 -23.44 -24.58 -2.77
N LEU A 149 -22.93 -23.38 -2.47
CA LEU A 149 -23.09 -22.19 -3.28
C LEU A 149 -21.74 -21.75 -3.86
N GLU A 150 -21.79 -21.11 -5.01
CA GLU A 150 -20.68 -20.36 -5.60
C GLU A 150 -21.04 -18.88 -5.69
N VAL A 151 -20.03 -18.01 -5.71
CA VAL A 151 -20.19 -16.60 -6.05
C VAL A 151 -19.44 -16.30 -7.34
N ARG A 152 -20.16 -15.75 -8.32
CA ARG A 152 -19.62 -15.38 -9.63
C ARG A 152 -20.19 -14.00 -10.00
N ASN A 153 -19.34 -12.99 -10.17
CA ASN A 153 -19.73 -11.63 -10.56
C ASN A 153 -20.94 -11.07 -9.79
N GLY A 154 -20.87 -11.02 -8.45
CA GLY A 154 -21.94 -10.49 -7.60
C GLY A 154 -23.24 -11.31 -7.60
N THR A 155 -23.24 -12.48 -8.24
CA THR A 155 -24.36 -13.41 -8.32
C THR A 155 -24.04 -14.68 -7.54
N VAL A 156 -25.01 -15.16 -6.77
CA VAL A 156 -24.94 -16.44 -6.06
C VAL A 156 -25.51 -17.54 -6.94
N HIS A 157 -24.75 -18.62 -7.09
CA HIS A 157 -25.11 -19.80 -7.86
C HIS A 157 -25.10 -21.06 -7.02
N PHE A 158 -25.79 -22.10 -7.46
CA PHE A 158 -25.71 -23.43 -6.86
C PHE A 158 -24.50 -24.18 -7.45
N SER A 159 -23.66 -24.77 -6.60
CA SER A 159 -22.44 -25.46 -7.05
C SER A 159 -22.77 -26.73 -7.84
N SER A 160 -21.93 -27.04 -8.83
CA SER A 160 -22.12 -28.22 -9.69
C SER A 160 -22.01 -29.52 -8.88
N GLU A 161 -21.13 -29.55 -7.90
CA GLU A 161 -20.89 -30.66 -6.99
C GLU A 161 -22.12 -30.93 -6.10
N ALA A 162 -22.72 -29.88 -5.52
CA ALA A 162 -23.92 -30.03 -4.70
C ALA A 162 -25.15 -30.44 -5.53
N LEU A 163 -25.32 -29.87 -6.73
CA LEU A 163 -26.42 -30.24 -7.66
C LEU A 163 -26.36 -31.72 -8.09
N ASN A 164 -25.16 -32.28 -8.22
CA ASN A 164 -24.98 -33.69 -8.55
C ASN A 164 -25.19 -34.65 -7.35
N LYS A 165 -25.01 -34.17 -6.12
CA LYS A 165 -25.13 -34.98 -4.88
C LYS A 165 -26.51 -34.89 -4.22
N HIS A 166 -27.07 -33.67 -4.11
CA HIS A 166 -28.24 -33.36 -3.31
C HIS A 166 -29.41 -32.99 -4.22
N LYS A 167 -30.48 -33.81 -4.20
CA LYS A 167 -31.67 -33.56 -5.01
C LYS A 167 -32.53 -32.47 -4.36
N ASN A 168 -32.86 -31.44 -5.13
CA ASN A 168 -33.79 -30.35 -4.76
C ASN A 168 -33.48 -29.69 -3.40
N PHE A 169 -32.20 -29.42 -3.11
CA PHE A 169 -31.84 -28.64 -1.93
C PHE A 169 -32.32 -27.19 -2.03
N THR A 170 -32.58 -26.58 -0.87
CA THR A 170 -32.94 -25.17 -0.73
C THR A 170 -31.83 -24.43 0.02
N CYS A 171 -31.67 -23.14 -0.25
CA CYS A 171 -30.68 -22.30 0.41
C CYS A 171 -31.29 -20.97 0.88
N ASP A 172 -30.88 -20.53 2.06
CA ASP A 172 -31.17 -19.21 2.61
C ASP A 172 -29.91 -18.32 2.54
N TYR A 173 -30.09 -17.06 2.15
CA TYR A 173 -29.06 -16.02 2.15
C TYR A 173 -29.23 -15.15 3.39
N ILE A 174 -28.20 -15.09 4.24
CA ILE A 174 -28.22 -14.31 5.48
C ILE A 174 -27.14 -13.23 5.40
N PRO A 175 -27.48 -11.94 5.17
CA PRO A 175 -26.48 -10.88 5.03
C PRO A 175 -25.56 -10.79 6.26
N LEU A 176 -24.26 -10.60 6.04
CA LEU A 176 -23.26 -10.39 7.10
C LEU A 176 -22.97 -8.90 7.22
N LYS A 177 -23.09 -8.36 8.44
CA LYS A 177 -23.03 -6.92 8.72
C LYS A 177 -21.98 -6.59 9.78
N ARG A 178 -21.36 -5.41 9.67
CA ARG A 178 -20.48 -4.84 10.68
C ARG A 178 -21.31 -4.07 11.71
N GLU A 179 -21.17 -4.42 12.99
CA GLU A 179 -21.76 -3.68 14.12
C GLU A 179 -20.72 -2.78 14.79
N SER A 180 -19.46 -3.23 14.87
CA SER A 180 -18.32 -2.43 15.28
C SER A 180 -17.01 -3.06 14.77
N GLU A 181 -15.87 -2.48 15.13
CA GLU A 181 -14.55 -3.02 14.77
C GLU A 181 -14.25 -4.42 15.34
N SER A 182 -14.95 -4.83 16.39
CA SER A 182 -14.79 -6.12 17.07
C SER A 182 -16.06 -6.99 17.00
N LYS A 183 -17.10 -6.56 16.28
CA LYS A 183 -18.40 -7.23 16.23
C LYS A 183 -19.03 -7.19 14.84
N PHE A 184 -19.51 -8.35 14.41
CA PHE A 184 -20.39 -8.51 13.26
C PHE A 184 -21.73 -9.10 13.70
N SER A 185 -22.74 -9.01 12.84
CA SER A 185 -24.03 -9.67 13.00
C SER A 185 -24.43 -10.37 11.69
N PHE A 186 -25.42 -11.26 11.80
CA PHE A 186 -26.14 -11.79 10.65
C PHE A 186 -27.55 -11.19 10.66
N GLU A 187 -27.98 -10.60 9.54
CA GLU A 187 -29.28 -9.96 9.43
C GLU A 187 -30.42 -10.99 9.17
N LYS A 188 -31.61 -10.52 8.80
CA LYS A 188 -32.76 -11.40 8.55
C LYS A 188 -32.50 -12.30 7.33
N PRO A 189 -32.70 -13.64 7.41
CA PRO A 189 -32.55 -14.52 6.27
C PRO A 189 -33.53 -14.20 5.14
N ILE A 190 -33.01 -14.02 3.93
CA ILE A 190 -33.76 -14.11 2.67
C ILE A 190 -33.91 -15.60 2.37
N ARG A 191 -35.14 -16.11 2.47
CA ARG A 191 -35.41 -17.55 2.42
C ARG A 191 -35.52 -18.08 0.99
N ASN A 192 -35.08 -19.32 0.77
CA ASN A 192 -35.23 -20.05 -0.50
C ASN A 192 -34.76 -19.25 -1.74
N ILE A 193 -33.49 -18.80 -1.74
CA ILE A 193 -32.94 -18.10 -2.90
C ILE A 193 -32.90 -19.02 -4.14
N PRO A 194 -33.17 -18.50 -5.34
CA PRO A 194 -32.96 -19.23 -6.58
C PRO A 194 -31.46 -19.32 -6.93
N ASP A 195 -31.10 -20.25 -7.82
CA ASP A 195 -29.85 -20.14 -8.58
C ASP A 195 -29.86 -18.83 -9.42
N GLY A 196 -28.74 -18.12 -9.46
CA GLY A 196 -28.66 -16.79 -10.10
C GLY A 196 -29.11 -15.63 -9.21
N PHE A 197 -29.30 -15.83 -7.90
CA PHE A 197 -29.70 -14.78 -6.96
C PHE A 197 -28.65 -13.65 -6.87
N GLN A 198 -29.07 -12.41 -7.12
CA GLN A 198 -28.19 -11.25 -7.01
C GLN A 198 -27.83 -10.96 -5.55
N MET A 199 -26.54 -10.84 -5.23
CA MET A 199 -26.09 -10.51 -3.88
C MET A 199 -26.61 -9.14 -3.44
N VAL A 200 -27.02 -9.01 -2.18
CA VAL A 200 -27.44 -7.74 -1.56
C VAL A 200 -26.42 -7.18 -0.56
N SER A 201 -25.38 -7.95 -0.23
CA SER A 201 -24.23 -7.56 0.59
C SER A 201 -22.96 -8.23 0.08
N ASP A 202 -21.79 -7.61 0.24
CA ASP A 202 -20.49 -8.18 -0.18
C ASP A 202 -20.20 -9.54 0.51
N PHE A 203 -20.75 -9.73 1.71
CA PHE A 203 -20.55 -10.92 2.53
C PHE A 203 -21.89 -11.44 3.04
N PHE A 204 -22.04 -12.75 3.14
CA PHE A 204 -23.25 -13.40 3.62
C PHE A 204 -22.95 -14.80 4.15
N LYS A 205 -23.86 -15.36 4.95
CA LYS A 205 -23.89 -16.78 5.27
C LYS A 205 -24.94 -17.47 4.41
N GLY A 206 -24.53 -18.47 3.65
CA GLY A 206 -25.44 -19.42 3.02
C GLY A 206 -25.76 -20.54 4.00
N VAL A 207 -27.05 -20.82 4.19
CA VAL A 207 -27.52 -22.01 4.93
C VAL A 207 -28.40 -22.82 4.01
N CYS A 208 -27.95 -24.01 3.64
CA CYS A 208 -28.66 -24.89 2.71
C CYS A 208 -29.06 -26.21 3.37
N SER A 209 -30.14 -26.82 2.90
CA SER A 209 -30.64 -28.12 3.36
C SER A 209 -31.18 -28.94 2.20
N ASP A 210 -30.87 -30.23 2.18
CA ASP A 210 -31.45 -31.18 1.20
C ASP A 210 -32.79 -31.79 1.65
N GLY A 211 -33.35 -31.34 2.79
CA GLY A 211 -34.58 -31.86 3.36
C GLY A 211 -34.48 -33.27 3.95
N ASN A 212 -33.39 -34.00 3.71
CA ASN A 212 -33.14 -35.37 4.17
C ASN A 212 -32.23 -35.40 5.43
N GLY A 213 -31.81 -34.23 5.92
CA GLY A 213 -30.98 -34.05 7.11
C GLY A 213 -29.57 -33.55 6.82
N THR A 214 -29.13 -33.52 5.55
CA THR A 214 -27.83 -32.93 5.20
C THR A 214 -27.98 -31.41 5.12
N ASN A 215 -27.13 -30.69 5.85
CA ASN A 215 -27.15 -29.24 5.90
C ASN A 215 -25.75 -28.68 5.60
N ASN A 216 -25.69 -27.64 4.75
CA ASN A 216 -24.49 -26.85 4.49
C ASN A 216 -24.62 -25.47 5.15
N SER A 217 -23.55 -24.99 5.78
CA SER A 217 -23.55 -23.70 6.47
C SER A 217 -22.18 -23.06 6.30
N VAL A 218 -22.07 -22.13 5.35
CA VAL A 218 -20.81 -21.50 4.91
C VAL A 218 -20.96 -19.98 4.87
N VAL A 219 -19.93 -19.25 5.32
CA VAL A 219 -19.83 -17.80 5.09
C VAL A 219 -19.09 -17.54 3.77
N TYR A 220 -19.74 -16.83 2.87
CA TYR A 220 -19.26 -16.51 1.53
C TYR A 220 -18.83 -15.04 1.43
N SER A 221 -17.85 -14.80 0.57
CA SER A 221 -17.39 -13.47 0.17
C SER A 221 -17.53 -13.28 -1.33
N GLY A 222 -17.81 -12.04 -1.73
CA GLY A 222 -17.95 -11.58 -3.10
C GLY A 222 -18.09 -10.06 -3.11
N VAL A 223 -18.62 -9.50 -4.18
CA VAL A 223 -18.81 -8.05 -4.32
C VAL A 223 -20.22 -7.76 -4.81
N HIS A 224 -21.02 -7.10 -3.97
CA HIS A 224 -22.35 -6.63 -4.31
C HIS A 224 -22.25 -5.38 -5.21
N TYR A 225 -23.10 -5.33 -6.25
CA TYR A 225 -23.27 -4.16 -7.10
C TYR A 225 -24.26 -3.17 -6.47
N SER A 226 -23.79 -1.98 -6.09
CA SER A 226 -24.65 -0.88 -5.65
C SER A 226 -24.56 0.30 -6.61
N GLU A 227 -25.70 0.98 -6.81
CA GLU A 227 -25.79 2.18 -7.66
C GLU A 227 -24.98 3.34 -7.07
N GLU A 228 -24.83 3.41 -5.75
CA GLU A 228 -23.98 4.39 -5.06
C GLU A 228 -22.50 4.27 -5.46
N ARG A 229 -21.95 3.04 -5.42
CA ARG A 229 -20.58 2.75 -5.85
C ARG A 229 -20.42 2.93 -7.36
N SER A 230 -21.42 2.54 -8.15
CA SER A 230 -21.40 2.61 -9.61
C SER A 230 -21.54 4.05 -10.15
N GLY A 231 -22.39 4.87 -9.54
CA GLY A 231 -22.71 6.24 -9.95
C GLY A 231 -21.74 7.31 -9.45
N ARG A 232 -20.73 6.96 -8.65
CA ARG A 232 -19.75 7.90 -8.08
C ARG A 232 -19.09 8.76 -9.17
N SER A 233 -19.08 10.08 -8.98
CA SER A 233 -18.63 11.02 -10.02
C SER A 233 -17.16 10.85 -10.37
N ARG A 234 -16.86 10.82 -11.66
CA ARG A 234 -15.50 10.67 -12.20
C ARG A 234 -14.79 12.00 -12.51
N HIS A 235 -15.44 13.14 -12.25
CA HIS A 235 -15.02 14.46 -12.75
C HIS A 235 -14.00 15.18 -11.84
N ALA A 236 -12.97 15.73 -12.50
CA ALA A 236 -12.15 16.89 -12.11
C ALA A 236 -11.67 17.01 -10.64
N ASP A 237 -10.51 16.42 -10.36
CA ASP A 237 -9.56 16.89 -9.34
C ASP A 237 -8.15 16.96 -9.98
N PRO A 238 -7.26 17.90 -9.60
CA PRO A 238 -5.90 17.97 -10.12
C PRO A 238 -5.09 16.66 -10.02
N LEU A 239 -5.34 15.77 -9.05
CA LEU A 239 -4.73 14.43 -8.99
C LEU A 239 -4.95 13.64 -10.29
N LEU A 240 -6.08 13.83 -10.97
CA LEU A 240 -6.39 13.17 -12.25
C LEU A 240 -5.49 13.64 -13.40
N SER A 241 -4.93 14.86 -13.34
CA SER A 241 -4.01 15.37 -14.37
C SER A 241 -2.60 14.80 -14.28
N GLY A 242 -2.17 14.34 -13.10
CA GLY A 242 -0.89 13.65 -12.91
C GLY A 242 -0.98 12.13 -13.07
N PHE A 243 -2.14 11.54 -12.76
CA PHE A 243 -2.37 10.09 -12.77
C PHE A 243 -3.24 9.60 -13.93
N GLU A 244 -3.58 10.43 -14.93
CA GLU A 244 -4.42 10.08 -16.11
C GLU A 244 -5.75 9.35 -15.79
N GLY A 245 -6.26 9.44 -14.56
CA GLY A 245 -7.43 8.69 -14.08
C GLY A 245 -7.19 7.19 -13.85
N LEU A 246 -5.95 6.77 -13.62
CA LEU A 246 -5.55 5.39 -13.35
C LEU A 246 -6.19 4.84 -12.05
N SER A 247 -6.74 3.62 -12.11
CA SER A 247 -6.96 2.82 -10.90
C SER A 247 -5.63 2.41 -10.29
N ILE A 248 -5.47 2.55 -8.98
CA ILE A 248 -4.40 2.00 -8.16
C ILE A 248 -4.96 0.80 -7.37
N ALA A 249 -4.18 -0.28 -7.29
CA ALA A 249 -4.50 -1.39 -6.40
C ALA A 249 -3.22 -2.00 -5.87
N ILE A 250 -3.15 -2.24 -4.57
CA ILE A 250 -1.95 -2.54 -3.80
C ILE A 250 -2.11 -3.92 -3.13
N LEU A 251 -1.21 -4.87 -3.45
CA LEU A 251 -1.16 -6.21 -2.83
C LEU A 251 0.06 -6.36 -1.91
N GLY A 252 -0.14 -6.28 -0.59
CA GLY A 252 0.90 -6.52 0.41
C GLY A 252 0.86 -7.89 1.06
N PHE A 253 2.02 -8.35 1.53
CA PHE A 253 2.21 -9.61 2.25
C PHE A 253 3.14 -9.31 3.43
N ASP A 254 2.77 -9.76 4.63
CA ASP A 254 3.45 -9.43 5.88
C ASP A 254 4.83 -10.10 6.00
N SER A 255 5.75 -9.54 6.79
CA SER A 255 7.10 -10.10 7.07
C SER A 255 7.97 -10.48 5.86
N MET A 256 7.57 -10.14 4.63
CA MET A 256 8.23 -10.60 3.39
C MET A 256 9.46 -9.76 3.01
N SER A 257 10.64 -10.25 3.41
CA SER A 257 11.92 -9.66 2.95
C SER A 257 12.13 -9.78 1.43
N ARG A 258 12.96 -8.89 0.85
CA ARG A 258 13.42 -9.01 -0.54
C ARG A 258 14.08 -10.37 -0.83
N MET A 259 14.76 -10.97 0.15
CA MET A 259 15.36 -12.30 -0.01
C MET A 259 14.31 -13.43 0.01
N SER A 260 13.17 -13.22 0.68
CA SER A 260 12.01 -14.11 0.64
C SER A 260 11.34 -14.04 -0.74
N TRP A 261 11.15 -12.85 -1.31
CA TRP A 261 10.69 -12.65 -2.70
C TRP A 261 11.55 -13.42 -3.71
N LEU A 262 12.89 -13.24 -3.66
CA LEU A 262 13.83 -13.92 -4.56
C LEU A 262 13.86 -15.45 -4.40
N ARG A 263 13.61 -15.98 -3.20
CA ARG A 263 13.67 -17.44 -2.93
C ARG A 263 12.34 -18.15 -3.13
N ARG A 264 11.24 -17.61 -2.58
CA ARG A 264 9.94 -18.28 -2.43
C ARG A 264 8.99 -17.99 -3.59
N LEU A 265 9.00 -16.77 -4.14
CA LEU A 265 8.00 -16.30 -5.13
C LEU A 265 8.53 -16.26 -6.57
N LYS A 266 9.40 -17.22 -6.95
CA LYS A 266 10.07 -17.27 -8.27
C LYS A 266 9.12 -17.12 -9.46
N LYS A 267 8.08 -17.95 -9.55
CA LYS A 267 7.07 -17.88 -10.64
C LYS A 267 6.36 -16.53 -10.72
N THR A 268 6.02 -15.95 -9.57
CA THR A 268 5.39 -14.63 -9.47
C THR A 268 6.34 -13.53 -9.91
N ARG A 269 7.63 -13.68 -9.61
CA ARG A 269 8.71 -12.76 -9.99
C ARG A 269 9.07 -12.83 -11.48
N GLU A 270 9.13 -14.03 -12.04
CA GLU A 270 9.27 -14.30 -13.47
C GLU A 270 8.13 -13.60 -14.23
N TYR A 271 6.87 -13.88 -13.86
CA TYR A 271 5.71 -13.18 -14.44
C TYR A 271 5.75 -11.64 -14.25
N PHE A 272 6.15 -11.16 -13.07
CA PHE A 272 6.27 -9.73 -12.77
C PHE A 272 7.26 -9.01 -13.69
N HIS A 273 8.42 -9.60 -13.99
CA HIS A 273 9.38 -9.00 -14.92
C HIS A 273 9.02 -9.28 -16.38
N ASP A 274 8.84 -10.54 -16.73
CA ASP A 274 8.86 -11.00 -18.13
C ASP A 274 7.52 -10.77 -18.85
N VAL A 275 6.42 -10.61 -18.10
CA VAL A 275 5.08 -10.32 -18.64
C VAL A 275 4.58 -8.92 -18.26
N MET A 276 4.77 -8.48 -17.01
CA MET A 276 4.31 -7.16 -16.56
C MET A 276 5.34 -6.03 -16.70
N ASN A 277 6.57 -6.32 -17.18
CA ASN A 277 7.69 -5.36 -17.27
C ASN A 277 7.98 -4.62 -15.94
N GLY A 278 7.78 -5.32 -14.82
CA GLY A 278 7.77 -4.75 -13.47
C GLY A 278 9.15 -4.36 -12.95
N ILE A 279 9.20 -3.25 -12.22
CA ILE A 279 10.42 -2.64 -11.69
C ILE A 279 10.66 -3.08 -10.24
N GLU A 280 11.83 -3.65 -9.94
CA GLU A 280 12.27 -3.92 -8.56
C GLU A 280 12.94 -2.69 -7.93
N LEU A 281 12.35 -2.13 -6.87
CA LEU A 281 12.95 -1.06 -6.06
C LEU A 281 14.01 -1.63 -5.09
N LYS A 282 15.16 -2.03 -5.63
CA LYS A 282 16.24 -2.78 -4.92
C LYS A 282 16.81 -2.09 -3.65
N SER A 283 16.55 -0.80 -3.47
CA SER A 283 17.04 0.04 -2.36
C SER A 283 15.94 0.63 -1.47
N HIS A 284 14.67 0.29 -1.69
CA HIS A 284 13.59 0.69 -0.78
C HIS A 284 13.68 -0.11 0.53
N ASN A 285 13.43 0.54 1.67
CA ASN A 285 13.54 -0.04 3.01
C ASN A 285 12.36 0.39 3.88
N ILE A 286 12.08 -0.41 4.91
CA ILE A 286 11.12 -0.08 5.98
C ILE A 286 11.58 1.16 6.77
N VAL A 287 10.61 1.92 7.29
CA VAL A 287 10.83 3.18 8.02
C VAL A 287 10.57 3.08 9.53
N GLY A 288 10.24 1.89 10.02
CA GLY A 288 9.99 1.58 11.43
C GLY A 288 9.88 0.06 11.62
N ASP A 289 9.91 -0.39 12.88
CA ASP A 289 9.82 -1.80 13.22
C ASP A 289 8.35 -2.27 13.38
N GLY A 290 8.05 -3.44 12.82
CA GLY A 290 6.70 -4.01 12.76
C GLY A 290 5.73 -3.31 11.80
N THR A 291 4.73 -4.08 11.35
CA THR A 291 3.85 -3.76 10.21
C THR A 291 3.13 -2.40 10.33
N THR A 292 2.63 -2.03 11.52
CA THR A 292 1.96 -0.74 11.75
C THR A 292 2.87 0.47 11.51
N ALA A 293 4.15 0.39 11.92
CA ALA A 293 5.10 1.49 11.80
C ALA A 293 5.61 1.69 10.35
N VAL A 294 5.47 0.66 9.50
CA VAL A 294 5.74 0.74 8.05
C VAL A 294 4.51 1.25 7.28
N ILE A 295 3.32 0.75 7.61
CA ILE A 295 2.10 1.07 6.87
C ILE A 295 1.58 2.48 7.20
N LEU A 296 1.75 2.99 8.43
CA LEU A 296 1.27 4.34 8.78
C LEU A 296 1.92 5.46 7.93
N PRO A 297 3.25 5.58 7.83
CA PRO A 297 3.89 6.59 6.95
C PRO A 297 3.48 6.44 5.49
N MET A 298 3.39 5.21 5.00
CA MET A 298 3.01 4.90 3.61
C MET A 298 1.58 5.32 3.25
N LEU A 299 0.66 5.37 4.23
CA LEU A 299 -0.77 5.67 4.00
C LEU A 299 -1.25 7.01 4.56
N THR A 300 -0.42 7.70 5.35
CA THR A 300 -0.76 9.00 5.96
C THR A 300 0.28 10.09 5.74
N GLY A 301 1.49 9.74 5.27
CA GLY A 301 2.64 10.64 5.25
C GLY A 301 3.32 10.83 6.62
N HIS A 302 2.81 10.22 7.69
CA HIS A 302 3.21 10.47 9.08
C HIS A 302 3.63 9.22 9.86
N PHE A 303 4.55 9.40 10.80
CA PHE A 303 5.00 8.35 11.72
C PHE A 303 3.99 8.08 12.86
N GLU A 304 4.06 6.89 13.47
CA GLU A 304 3.14 6.47 14.56
C GLU A 304 3.14 7.45 15.76
N TRP A 305 4.21 8.21 15.97
CA TRP A 305 4.34 9.22 17.04
C TRP A 305 3.92 10.65 16.64
N GLU A 306 3.67 10.93 15.37
CA GLU A 306 3.16 12.23 14.90
C GLU A 306 1.63 12.28 14.87
N LEU A 307 1.00 11.11 14.97
CA LEU A 307 -0.44 10.90 14.88
C LEU A 307 -1.07 10.80 16.28
N PRO A 308 -2.38 11.07 16.43
CA PRO A 308 -3.08 10.89 17.70
C PRO A 308 -2.93 9.47 18.26
N GLU A 309 -2.75 9.35 19.57
CA GLU A 309 -2.64 8.06 20.25
C GLU A 309 -3.87 7.18 19.98
N CYS A 310 -3.64 6.00 19.40
CA CYS A 310 -4.69 5.03 19.04
C CYS A 310 -4.40 3.62 19.54
N ARG A 311 -3.35 3.42 20.35
CA ARG A 311 -2.98 2.09 20.88
C ARG A 311 -3.94 1.63 21.96
N LYS A 312 -4.23 0.33 21.97
CA LYS A 312 -4.96 -0.34 23.06
C LYS A 312 -4.23 -0.11 24.39
N ASN A 313 -4.99 -0.02 25.47
CA ASN A 313 -4.51 0.17 26.84
C ASN A 313 -3.84 1.53 27.15
N HIS A 314 -3.76 2.44 26.18
CA HIS A 314 -3.28 3.81 26.42
C HIS A 314 -4.43 4.72 26.89
N LYS A 315 -4.16 5.60 27.87
CA LYS A 315 -5.15 6.56 28.37
C LYS A 315 -5.47 7.60 27.30
N MET A 316 -6.75 7.95 27.16
CA MET A 316 -7.27 8.90 26.15
C MET A 316 -7.00 8.50 24.69
N ALA A 317 -6.67 7.24 24.42
CA ALA A 317 -6.52 6.74 23.06
C ALA A 317 -7.83 6.85 22.27
N THR A 318 -7.73 7.14 20.97
CA THR A 318 -8.85 7.36 20.05
C THR A 318 -8.84 6.35 18.89
N SER A 319 -9.81 6.46 17.99
CA SER A 319 -9.90 5.62 16.79
C SER A 319 -9.08 6.20 15.63
N LEU A 320 -8.72 5.32 14.70
CA LEU A 320 -7.93 5.64 13.52
C LEU A 320 -8.66 6.54 12.50
N ASP A 321 -9.96 6.76 12.65
CA ASP A 321 -10.83 7.50 11.70
C ASP A 321 -10.32 8.92 11.38
N LYS A 322 -9.64 9.55 12.35
CA LYS A 322 -9.20 10.95 12.27
C LYS A 322 -7.89 11.16 11.50
N PHE A 323 -7.15 10.11 11.17
CA PHE A 323 -5.86 10.24 10.49
C PHE A 323 -6.04 10.73 9.03
N PRO A 324 -5.01 11.38 8.44
CA PRO A 324 -5.03 11.85 7.06
C PRO A 324 -4.75 10.70 6.07
N TRP A 325 -5.66 9.72 6.03
CA TRP A 325 -5.53 8.55 5.16
C TRP A 325 -5.62 8.91 3.68
N ILE A 326 -4.62 8.51 2.89
CA ILE A 326 -4.57 8.73 1.44
C ILE A 326 -5.81 8.18 0.69
N TRP A 327 -6.42 7.09 1.19
CA TRP A 327 -7.66 6.57 0.61
C TRP A 327 -8.85 7.54 0.74
N ARG A 328 -8.86 8.44 1.73
CA ARG A 328 -9.90 9.48 1.87
C ARG A 328 -9.75 10.57 0.81
N ASP A 329 -8.53 10.86 0.37
CA ASP A 329 -8.28 11.74 -0.77
C ASP A 329 -8.72 11.06 -2.08
N PHE A 330 -8.37 9.78 -2.28
CA PHE A 330 -8.86 9.01 -3.42
C PHE A 330 -10.40 8.92 -3.48
N ALA A 331 -11.07 8.66 -2.35
CA ALA A 331 -12.53 8.65 -2.28
C ALA A 331 -13.15 10.01 -2.65
N ARG A 332 -12.55 11.13 -2.18
CA ARG A 332 -12.99 12.49 -2.51
C ARG A 332 -12.95 12.78 -4.02
N VAL A 333 -11.98 12.20 -4.74
CA VAL A 333 -11.82 12.33 -6.20
C VAL A 333 -12.50 11.22 -7.00
N GLY A 334 -13.47 10.55 -6.38
CA GLY A 334 -14.39 9.62 -7.02
C GLY A 334 -13.89 8.18 -7.17
N TYR A 335 -12.79 7.80 -6.53
CA TYR A 335 -12.32 6.42 -6.55
C TYR A 335 -13.17 5.55 -5.62
N LEU A 336 -13.26 4.26 -5.95
CA LEU A 336 -13.70 3.22 -5.02
C LEU A 336 -12.50 2.69 -4.24
N THR A 337 -12.63 2.62 -2.93
CA THR A 337 -11.54 2.36 -2.00
C THR A 337 -11.68 1.02 -1.32
N SER A 338 -10.56 0.38 -0.99
CA SER A 338 -10.57 -0.84 -0.17
C SER A 338 -9.37 -0.88 0.75
N TRP A 339 -9.59 -1.18 2.02
CA TRP A 339 -8.59 -1.67 2.94
C TRP A 339 -9.00 -3.09 3.34
N ALA A 340 -8.17 -4.08 3.04
CA ALA A 340 -8.43 -5.48 3.39
C ALA A 340 -7.22 -6.08 4.09
N ASN A 341 -7.43 -6.74 5.23
CA ASN A 341 -6.46 -7.62 5.85
C ASN A 341 -7.14 -8.97 6.15
N ALA A 342 -6.49 -10.07 5.75
CA ALA A 342 -7.02 -11.42 5.89
C ALA A 342 -6.98 -11.98 7.33
N ASP A 343 -6.08 -11.47 8.19
CA ASP A 343 -6.04 -11.83 9.61
C ASP A 343 -6.78 -10.76 10.44
N PRO A 344 -7.96 -11.07 11.02
CA PRO A 344 -8.73 -10.10 11.79
C PRO A 344 -8.16 -9.84 13.20
N TYR A 345 -7.16 -10.59 13.65
CA TYR A 345 -6.51 -10.45 14.96
C TYR A 345 -5.15 -9.76 14.83
N GLN A 346 -4.28 -10.25 13.95
CA GLN A 346 -2.91 -9.75 13.79
C GLN A 346 -2.81 -8.55 12.85
N ALA A 347 -3.88 -8.15 12.16
CA ALA A 347 -3.90 -6.98 11.28
C ALA A 347 -3.25 -5.73 11.89
N ALA A 348 -2.45 -5.02 11.09
CA ALA A 348 -1.66 -3.85 11.49
C ALA A 348 -2.45 -2.74 12.23
N PHE A 349 -3.75 -2.63 11.97
CA PHE A 349 -4.66 -1.63 12.58
C PHE A 349 -5.59 -2.21 13.65
N ASN A 350 -5.48 -3.49 13.99
CA ASN A 350 -6.37 -4.18 14.94
C ASN A 350 -5.63 -5.02 15.99
N TRP A 351 -4.34 -5.33 15.81
CA TRP A 351 -3.51 -6.00 16.82
C TRP A 351 -3.17 -5.04 17.98
N ARG A 352 -2.38 -3.99 17.70
CA ARG A 352 -1.98 -2.96 18.68
C ARG A 352 -2.95 -1.78 18.79
N MET A 353 -3.67 -1.44 17.71
CA MET A 353 -4.51 -0.24 17.64
C MET A 353 -5.99 -0.55 17.98
N LEU A 354 -6.74 0.49 18.37
CA LEU A 354 -8.18 0.44 18.60
C LEU A 354 -8.99 0.20 17.32
N GLY A 355 -8.41 0.47 16.14
CA GLY A 355 -9.05 0.34 14.84
C GLY A 355 -9.94 1.53 14.48
N PHE A 356 -10.90 1.29 13.59
CA PHE A 356 -11.82 2.30 13.06
C PHE A 356 -13.21 2.20 13.71
N ASN A 357 -13.90 3.32 13.94
CA ASN A 357 -15.32 3.25 14.31
C ASN A 357 -16.18 2.98 13.08
N ASP A 358 -15.96 3.76 12.02
CA ASP A 358 -16.65 3.63 10.73
C ASP A 358 -15.84 2.74 9.76
N PRO A 359 -16.45 2.17 8.70
CA PRO A 359 -15.68 1.52 7.65
C PRO A 359 -14.72 2.52 6.98
N PRO A 360 -13.39 2.31 6.98
CA PRO A 360 -12.43 3.30 6.49
C PRO A 360 -12.45 3.49 4.97
N THR A 361 -13.07 2.54 4.25
CA THR A 361 -13.06 2.42 2.78
C THR A 361 -14.33 1.71 2.31
N ASP A 362 -14.71 1.89 1.05
CA ASP A 362 -15.94 1.33 0.44
C ASP A 362 -16.04 -0.21 0.52
N PHE A 363 -14.89 -0.89 0.49
CA PHE A 363 -14.77 -2.35 0.51
C PHE A 363 -13.93 -2.80 1.72
N TYR A 364 -14.57 -3.11 2.84
CA TYR A 364 -13.91 -3.45 4.10
C TYR A 364 -14.28 -4.88 4.59
N PRO A 365 -13.52 -5.93 4.20
CA PRO A 365 -13.85 -7.33 4.48
C PRO A 365 -13.58 -7.82 5.91
N ARG A 366 -13.25 -6.93 6.86
CA ARG A 366 -13.00 -7.30 8.26
C ARG A 366 -14.12 -8.17 8.89
N PRO A 367 -15.42 -7.89 8.69
CA PRO A 367 -16.50 -8.73 9.23
C PRO A 367 -16.48 -10.16 8.69
N TYR A 368 -16.12 -10.35 7.40
CA TYR A 368 -16.01 -11.67 6.78
C TYR A 368 -14.91 -12.50 7.47
N TYR A 369 -13.71 -11.93 7.59
CA TYR A 369 -12.60 -12.62 8.23
C TYR A 369 -12.88 -12.92 9.71
N GLN A 370 -13.55 -12.00 10.43
CA GLN A 370 -14.03 -12.27 11.80
C GLN A 370 -15.06 -13.41 11.89
N ALA A 371 -15.87 -13.63 10.85
CA ALA A 371 -16.90 -14.67 10.84
C ALA A 371 -16.36 -16.06 10.49
N VAL A 372 -15.34 -16.18 9.63
CA VAL A 372 -14.71 -17.47 9.28
C VAL A 372 -13.56 -17.85 10.22
N ARG A 373 -12.78 -16.89 10.72
CA ARG A 373 -11.58 -17.13 11.54
C ARG A 373 -11.89 -17.01 13.03
N ASP A 374 -12.38 -18.10 13.62
CA ASP A 374 -12.48 -18.26 15.09
C ASP A 374 -11.13 -18.77 15.64
N PRO A 375 -10.47 -18.07 16.59
CA PRO A 375 -9.18 -18.51 17.15
C PRO A 375 -9.22 -19.90 17.79
N ARG A 376 -10.40 -20.35 18.24
CA ARG A 376 -10.62 -21.68 18.83
C ARG A 376 -10.78 -22.78 17.78
N LYS A 377 -10.73 -22.43 16.49
CA LYS A 377 -10.81 -23.32 15.33
C LYS A 377 -9.53 -23.31 14.49
N ILE A 378 -8.42 -22.79 15.01
CA ILE A 378 -7.07 -22.87 14.39
C ILE A 378 -6.54 -24.31 14.53
N ALA A 379 -7.24 -25.23 13.87
CA ALA A 379 -6.92 -26.63 13.66
C ALA A 379 -7.15 -27.07 12.20
N ALA A 380 -7.72 -26.19 11.36
CA ALA A 380 -8.10 -26.46 9.97
C ALA A 380 -7.09 -25.95 8.91
N GLY A 381 -5.98 -25.34 9.33
CA GLY A 381 -5.00 -24.72 8.43
C GLY A 381 -5.49 -23.42 7.77
N ASP A 382 -4.84 -22.98 6.69
CA ASP A 382 -5.22 -21.80 5.91
C ASP A 382 -6.45 -22.06 5.02
N CYS A 383 -7.61 -22.28 5.64
CA CYS A 383 -8.87 -22.58 4.97
C CYS A 383 -10.01 -21.70 5.52
N ASP A 384 -10.34 -20.66 4.76
CA ASP A 384 -11.55 -19.86 4.92
C ASP A 384 -12.73 -20.63 4.29
N GLU A 385 -13.30 -21.52 5.11
CA GLU A 385 -14.35 -22.48 4.76
C GLU A 385 -13.83 -23.62 3.85
N GLY A 386 -14.29 -23.72 2.60
CA GLY A 386 -13.86 -24.73 1.62
C GLY A 386 -12.76 -24.26 0.67
N GLN A 387 -12.25 -23.03 0.84
CA GLN A 387 -11.22 -22.44 0.00
C GLN A 387 -10.09 -21.86 0.84
N THR A 388 -8.88 -21.76 0.29
CA THR A 388 -7.77 -21.16 1.03
C THR A 388 -7.99 -19.66 1.23
N THR A 389 -7.57 -19.12 2.37
CA THR A 389 -7.65 -17.68 2.70
C THR A 389 -7.01 -16.84 1.61
N SER A 390 -5.82 -17.29 1.14
CA SER A 390 -5.10 -16.68 0.02
C SER A 390 -5.93 -16.61 -1.26
N ARG A 391 -6.75 -17.64 -1.56
CA ARG A 391 -7.66 -17.68 -2.71
C ARG A 391 -8.90 -16.81 -2.50
N ARG A 392 -9.51 -16.80 -1.31
CA ARG A 392 -10.62 -15.90 -0.93
C ARG A 392 -10.22 -14.43 -1.10
N TRP A 393 -9.05 -14.07 -0.55
CA TRP A 393 -8.47 -12.72 -0.60
C TRP A 393 -8.18 -12.26 -2.04
N LEU A 394 -7.49 -13.08 -2.85
CA LEU A 394 -7.25 -12.77 -4.26
C LEU A 394 -8.53 -12.69 -5.10
N ASN A 395 -9.52 -13.55 -4.84
CA ASN A 395 -10.83 -13.48 -5.49
C ASN A 395 -11.54 -12.16 -5.17
N TYR A 396 -11.61 -11.75 -3.90
CA TYR A 396 -12.25 -10.50 -3.50
C TYR A 396 -11.58 -9.27 -4.13
N PHE A 397 -10.24 -9.21 -4.15
CA PHE A 397 -9.48 -8.18 -4.87
C PHE A 397 -9.85 -8.10 -6.36
N ARG A 398 -9.87 -9.26 -7.04
CA ARG A 398 -10.20 -9.41 -8.46
C ARG A 398 -11.65 -9.01 -8.75
N ASP A 399 -12.59 -9.38 -7.88
CA ASP A 399 -14.02 -9.20 -8.13
C ASP A 399 -14.44 -7.73 -7.96
N ILE A 400 -13.73 -6.94 -7.15
CA ILE A 400 -13.89 -5.47 -7.14
C ILE A 400 -13.59 -4.88 -8.53
N PHE A 401 -12.61 -5.40 -9.26
CA PHE A 401 -12.31 -4.99 -10.65
C PHE A 401 -13.41 -5.41 -11.63
N PHE A 402 -13.95 -6.63 -11.52
CA PHE A 402 -15.01 -7.11 -12.42
C PHE A 402 -16.37 -6.43 -12.19
N MET A 403 -16.76 -6.14 -10.95
CA MET A 403 -18.06 -5.54 -10.64
C MET A 403 -18.15 -4.05 -10.97
N TYR A 404 -17.02 -3.34 -10.96
CA TYR A 404 -16.98 -1.89 -11.19
C TYR A 404 -15.96 -1.51 -12.28
N PRO A 405 -16.08 -2.04 -13.52
CA PRO A 405 -15.05 -1.90 -14.55
C PRO A 405 -14.86 -0.45 -15.03
N GLN A 406 -15.89 0.39 -14.85
CA GLN A 406 -15.92 1.80 -15.26
C GLN A 406 -15.42 2.77 -14.18
N GLN A 407 -15.15 2.29 -12.95
CA GLN A 407 -14.74 3.11 -11.83
C GLN A 407 -13.26 2.95 -11.46
N ARG A 408 -12.64 4.08 -11.13
CA ARG A 408 -11.26 4.16 -10.64
C ARG A 408 -11.18 3.58 -9.24
N LYS A 409 -10.06 2.96 -8.89
CA LYS A 409 -9.89 2.25 -7.61
C LYS A 409 -8.66 2.71 -6.84
N PHE A 410 -8.72 2.68 -5.52
CA PHE A 410 -7.58 2.65 -4.64
C PHE A 410 -7.76 1.46 -3.68
N LEU A 411 -7.24 0.29 -4.07
CA LEU A 411 -7.27 -0.89 -3.20
C LEU A 411 -5.94 -0.97 -2.43
N PHE A 412 -6.00 -1.28 -1.14
CA PHE A 412 -4.88 -1.77 -0.35
C PHE A 412 -5.30 -3.05 0.35
N HIS A 413 -4.87 -4.17 -0.20
CA HIS A 413 -5.13 -5.51 0.31
C HIS A 413 -3.83 -6.06 0.87
N PHE A 414 -3.92 -6.71 2.03
CA PHE A 414 -2.78 -7.21 2.78
C PHE A 414 -3.07 -8.62 3.31
N ILE A 415 -2.09 -9.51 3.27
CA ILE A 415 -2.19 -10.87 3.81
C ILE A 415 -1.05 -11.15 4.79
N THR A 416 -1.37 -11.75 5.93
CA THR A 416 -0.42 -12.12 6.99
C THR A 416 -0.21 -13.65 7.03
N ASP A 417 -1.21 -14.43 6.62
CA ASP A 417 -1.11 -15.87 6.42
C ASP A 417 0.00 -16.28 5.44
N PHE A 418 0.62 -17.43 5.70
CA PHE A 418 1.80 -17.98 5.01
C PHE A 418 3.07 -17.11 4.98
N SER A 419 3.03 -15.87 5.46
CA SER A 419 4.16 -14.95 5.36
C SER A 419 4.76 -14.54 6.71
N HIS A 420 3.99 -14.65 7.80
CA HIS A 420 4.40 -14.25 9.15
C HIS A 420 5.13 -15.35 9.95
N ASP A 421 4.72 -16.62 9.85
CA ASP A 421 5.09 -17.71 10.80
C ASP A 421 5.84 -18.92 10.15
N ASP A 422 6.97 -18.71 9.45
CA ASP A 422 7.72 -19.74 8.65
C ASP A 422 9.05 -20.24 9.28
#